data_AF-A0A8K0VMY0-F1
#
_entry.id   AF-A0A8K0VMY0-F1
#
_cell.length_a   1.000
_cell.length_b   1.000
_cell.length_c   1.000
_cell.angle_alpha   90.00
_cell.angle_beta   90.00
_cell.angle_gamma   90.00
#
_symmetry.space_group_name_H-M   'P 1'
#
loop_
_entity.id
_entity.type
_entity.pdbx_description
1 polymer ?
#
loop_
_entity_poly.entity_id
_entity_poly.type
_entity_poly.pdbx_seq_one_letter_code
_entity_poly.pdbx_strand_id
1 'polypeptide(L)'
;MLRTSLRSARVLGGRSGAASATRQWPIAASRRAGVLGQRSYAVQNKPDSDPTKPAVLPTSETITSERAKTIDEVKAATKPPSTPPTPPPKKKGFFRRLRNFVYTLILLGVVGFAGGVWYSRISDNFHDFFTQYVPFGEQAVLYLEEKEFKKKFPNTPHSSSKARDADAAVKIPAQSGASWRVADQTRRSSAGPTHQEPKPEKAPKPAARKPKPAEAVPAPVAVVEKAPAAPAPQPEPAFKAPEVNEPSKCPPLKPIDLLSLADAREPVIQDLVHMVNDLILVINADGAHGRYSSSVNKAKNEVTKVGGKLKAMKSELEKKAARQVRDKIDEFDMAATDLIDRVEASMVTQEMQWRKDFEDEMKKVRENYEDRVKTLLEREQKLNEQKLQNQLLEQAVALKKDFVKEVQEHVEKERESRLGKLNDLSAAVAGLEKLTTGWNEVVDSNLQTQQLHVAVEAVRASLEDSQHPRPFIKELVALREIAADDPVVNAAIASVNPTAYQRGVPTSSQLIDRFRRVANEVRKASLLPDEAGVASHASSWVLSHVMFKKQGLADGDDVESILTRTQTYLEEGDLDSAAREMTGLDGWAKTLSKDWLGEVRKVLEVQQALDVIATEARLQSLRVD
;
A
#
# COMPACT_ATOMS: atom_id res chain seq x y z
N MET A 1 -0.57 -3.07 -40.25
CA MET A 1 -0.49 -4.49 -40.66
C MET A 1 0.98 -4.92 -40.65
N LEU A 2 1.31 -6.05 -40.03
CA LEU A 2 2.36 -7.01 -40.41
C LEU A 2 2.28 -8.20 -39.44
N ARG A 3 2.91 -9.34 -39.76
CA ARG A 3 2.63 -10.65 -39.15
C ARG A 3 3.89 -11.39 -38.69
N THR A 4 3.69 -12.27 -37.70
CA THR A 4 4.54 -13.44 -37.36
C THR A 4 5.96 -13.13 -36.84
N SER A 5 6.64 -14.02 -36.11
CA SER A 5 6.40 -15.47 -35.93
C SER A 5 6.60 -15.99 -34.50
N LEU A 6 5.99 -17.13 -34.21
CA LEU A 6 6.32 -18.02 -33.09
C LEU A 6 7.03 -19.26 -33.64
N ARG A 7 8.12 -19.71 -32.99
CA ARG A 7 8.57 -21.11 -33.04
C ARG A 7 9.16 -21.53 -31.70
N SER A 8 8.83 -22.74 -31.27
CA SER A 8 9.48 -23.44 -30.16
C SER A 8 10.36 -24.57 -30.70
N ALA A 9 11.39 -24.95 -29.93
CA ALA A 9 12.11 -26.19 -30.14
C ALA A 9 12.52 -26.79 -28.78
N ARG A 10 12.32 -28.11 -28.65
CA ARG A 10 12.98 -28.98 -27.67
C ARG A 10 14.41 -29.31 -28.22
N VAL A 11 15.31 -30.08 -27.62
CA VAL A 11 15.19 -31.21 -26.67
C VAL A 11 16.57 -31.61 -26.12
N LEU A 12 16.62 -32.41 -25.02
CA LEU A 12 17.77 -33.17 -24.47
C LEU A 12 18.99 -32.36 -23.98
N GLY A 13 19.76 -32.83 -22.98
CA GLY A 13 19.56 -33.99 -22.09
C GLY A 13 20.82 -34.35 -21.28
N GLY A 14 20.66 -34.91 -20.08
CA GLY A 14 21.78 -35.39 -19.23
C GLY A 14 21.31 -35.83 -17.84
N ARG A 15 21.88 -36.92 -17.28
CA ARG A 15 21.49 -37.51 -15.97
C ARG A 15 22.71 -37.96 -15.18
N SER A 16 22.77 -37.60 -13.89
CA SER A 16 23.31 -38.38 -12.75
C SER A 16 23.48 -37.46 -11.53
N GLY A 17 23.41 -37.90 -10.28
CA GLY A 17 23.09 -39.23 -9.74
C GLY A 17 22.52 -39.09 -8.32
N ALA A 18 21.87 -40.14 -7.80
CA ALA A 18 21.22 -40.09 -6.50
C ALA A 18 22.14 -40.54 -5.36
N ALA A 19 21.99 -39.93 -4.19
CA ALA A 19 22.49 -40.45 -2.91
C ALA A 19 21.39 -40.28 -1.85
N SER A 20 21.00 -41.38 -1.22
CA SER A 20 19.91 -41.44 -0.24
C SER A 20 20.44 -41.72 1.16
N ALA A 21 19.96 -40.98 2.16
CA ALA A 21 20.04 -41.37 3.57
C ALA A 21 18.75 -40.93 4.28
N THR A 22 18.27 -41.73 5.23
CA THR A 22 16.97 -41.51 5.88
C THR A 22 17.09 -41.50 7.40
N ARG A 23 16.24 -40.68 8.04
CA ARG A 23 15.75 -40.78 9.44
C ARG A 23 16.81 -40.94 10.55
N GLN A 24 16.82 -39.99 11.48
CA GLN A 24 16.43 -40.29 12.86
C GLN A 24 16.04 -39.03 13.67
N TRP A 25 15.04 -39.23 14.54
CA TRP A 25 14.70 -38.52 15.77
C TRP A 25 14.88 -39.58 16.89
N PRO A 26 15.03 -39.29 18.21
CA PRO A 26 14.08 -38.44 18.96
C PRO A 26 14.62 -37.77 20.27
N ILE A 27 13.66 -37.36 21.12
CA ILE A 27 13.72 -37.10 22.58
C ILE A 27 14.05 -35.65 23.01
N ALA A 28 13.31 -35.20 24.03
CA ALA A 28 13.45 -33.92 24.69
C ALA A 28 13.64 -34.10 26.21
N ALA A 29 14.53 -33.30 26.79
CA ALA A 29 14.73 -33.10 28.23
C ALA A 29 15.53 -31.79 28.44
N SER A 30 15.48 -31.03 29.53
CA SER A 30 14.40 -30.62 30.43
C SER A 30 15.00 -29.79 31.58
N ARG A 31 14.60 -28.51 31.72
CA ARG A 31 14.52 -27.72 32.98
C ARG A 31 15.78 -27.38 33.81
N ARG A 32 15.77 -26.12 34.31
CA ARG A 32 16.37 -25.61 35.58
C ARG A 32 17.91 -25.54 35.65
N ALA A 33 18.55 -24.79 36.56
CA ALA A 33 18.26 -23.53 37.30
C ALA A 33 19.52 -23.19 38.14
N GLY A 34 19.77 -22.00 38.69
CA GLY A 34 19.10 -20.69 38.59
C GLY A 34 20.19 -19.60 38.48
N VAL A 35 20.41 -18.67 39.42
CA VAL A 35 19.66 -18.32 40.65
C VAL A 35 20.16 -16.96 41.20
N LEU A 36 19.26 -16.13 41.75
CA LEU A 36 19.53 -14.86 42.50
C LEU A 36 20.25 -13.71 41.74
N GLY A 37 20.07 -12.43 42.11
CA GLY A 37 19.12 -11.83 43.05
C GLY A 37 19.49 -10.40 43.50
N GLN A 38 18.58 -9.72 44.21
CA GLN A 38 18.69 -8.36 44.80
C GLN A 38 18.69 -7.18 43.78
N ARG A 39 17.90 -6.09 43.86
CA ARG A 39 17.50 -5.12 44.94
C ARG A 39 18.53 -3.98 45.12
N SER A 40 18.18 -2.68 45.26
CA SER A 40 16.89 -1.93 45.21
C SER A 40 17.13 -0.40 45.15
N TYR A 41 16.06 0.41 44.94
CA TYR A 41 15.92 1.85 45.36
C TYR A 41 16.80 2.90 44.64
N ALA A 42 16.49 4.21 44.58
CA ALA A 42 15.27 5.03 44.85
C ALA A 42 15.39 6.39 44.09
N VAL A 43 14.35 6.91 43.40
CA VAL A 43 13.38 7.97 43.80
C VAL A 43 13.90 9.44 43.78
N GLN A 44 13.09 10.34 43.20
CA GLN A 44 13.19 11.84 43.22
C GLN A 44 14.36 12.46 42.41
N ASN A 45 14.29 13.69 41.85
CA ASN A 45 13.38 14.83 42.08
C ASN A 45 13.03 15.62 40.78
N LYS A 46 12.11 16.60 40.89
CA LYS A 46 11.80 17.65 39.89
C LYS A 46 12.35 19.01 40.36
N PRO A 47 12.65 19.96 39.46
CA PRO A 47 12.25 21.35 39.70
C PRO A 47 11.64 22.07 38.47
N ASP A 48 10.99 23.21 38.70
CA ASP A 48 10.52 24.19 37.71
C ASP A 48 11.21 25.55 37.97
N SER A 49 11.58 26.33 36.93
CA SER A 49 11.66 27.81 36.97
C SER A 49 12.07 28.45 35.63
N ASP A 50 11.66 29.71 35.42
CA ASP A 50 11.84 30.53 34.20
C ASP A 50 13.29 30.88 33.78
N PRO A 51 13.50 31.30 32.51
CA PRO A 51 14.68 32.04 32.06
C PRO A 51 14.36 33.53 31.74
N THR A 52 14.85 34.48 32.55
CA THR A 52 14.73 35.94 32.26
C THR A 52 16.04 36.72 32.32
N LYS A 53 16.64 36.93 31.15
CA LYS A 53 17.55 38.06 30.78
C LYS A 53 18.93 38.14 31.50
N PRO A 54 19.85 39.06 31.11
CA PRO A 54 21.25 38.67 30.88
C PRO A 54 22.30 39.37 31.77
N ALA A 55 23.54 38.86 31.70
CA ALA A 55 24.76 39.53 32.15
C ALA A 55 25.60 40.06 30.95
N VAL A 56 26.54 40.97 31.24
CA VAL A 56 27.36 41.73 30.28
C VAL A 56 28.77 41.93 30.90
N LEU A 57 29.75 42.38 30.08
CA LEU A 57 31.12 42.87 30.40
C LEU A 57 32.25 41.82 30.31
N PRO A 58 33.53 42.22 30.03
CA PRO A 58 34.01 43.47 29.40
C PRO A 58 35.01 43.23 28.23
N THR A 59 35.69 44.31 27.81
CA THR A 59 36.63 44.42 26.68
C THR A 59 38.10 44.24 27.06
N SER A 60 38.96 43.94 26.06
CA SER A 60 40.13 44.77 25.62
C SER A 60 41.18 43.88 24.91
N GLU A 61 41.42 44.06 23.61
CA GLU A 61 42.42 44.95 22.97
C GLU A 61 43.85 44.40 22.89
N THR A 62 44.40 44.35 21.67
CA THR A 62 45.82 44.60 21.34
C THR A 62 45.91 44.96 19.84
N ILE A 63 46.88 45.81 19.49
CA ILE A 63 47.06 46.48 18.18
C ILE A 63 48.42 46.07 17.59
N THR A 64 48.61 46.10 16.27
CA THR A 64 49.88 46.51 15.61
C THR A 64 49.70 46.77 14.10
N SER A 65 50.48 47.75 13.61
CA SER A 65 50.82 48.25 12.25
C SER A 65 50.63 47.37 10.98
N GLU A 66 50.79 47.88 9.73
CA GLU A 66 51.42 49.14 9.29
C GLU A 66 50.78 49.76 8.01
N ARG A 67 51.29 50.92 7.58
CA ARG A 67 50.85 51.71 6.42
C ARG A 67 52.02 52.33 5.67
N ALA A 68 52.07 52.16 4.34
CA ALA A 68 52.96 52.92 3.45
C ALA A 68 52.19 53.57 2.29
N LYS A 69 52.75 54.65 1.75
CA LYS A 69 52.35 55.33 0.50
C LYS A 69 53.62 55.64 -0.30
N THR A 70 53.56 55.49 -1.62
CA THR A 70 54.43 56.21 -2.58
C THR A 70 53.62 56.53 -3.85
N ILE A 71 54.12 57.47 -4.65
CA ILE A 71 53.44 58.14 -5.77
C ILE A 71 54.48 58.44 -6.87
N ASP A 72 54.01 58.49 -8.13
CA ASP A 72 54.55 59.17 -9.33
C ASP A 72 55.54 58.55 -10.37
N GLU A 73 55.17 58.87 -11.63
CA GLU A 73 55.92 59.15 -12.90
C GLU A 73 56.57 58.10 -13.87
N VAL A 74 55.99 58.06 -15.09
CA VAL A 74 56.61 58.21 -16.46
C VAL A 74 57.51 57.07 -17.02
N LYS A 75 57.23 56.43 -18.19
CA LYS A 75 57.22 57.01 -19.57
C LYS A 75 56.53 56.13 -20.66
N ALA A 76 56.38 56.71 -21.87
CA ALA A 76 55.65 56.25 -23.08
C ALA A 76 56.09 54.90 -23.72
N ALA A 77 55.43 54.29 -24.75
CA ALA A 77 54.62 54.86 -25.85
C ALA A 77 53.77 53.87 -26.71
N THR A 78 52.79 54.41 -27.46
CA THR A 78 52.32 54.00 -28.83
C THR A 78 51.06 53.08 -29.04
N LYS A 79 50.01 53.70 -29.63
CA LYS A 79 48.89 53.15 -30.47
C LYS A 79 47.67 52.44 -29.81
N PRO A 80 46.48 52.40 -30.49
CA PRO A 80 45.16 52.45 -29.83
C PRO A 80 44.14 51.36 -30.31
N PRO A 81 42.84 51.47 -29.98
CA PRO A 81 42.23 51.56 -28.65
C PRO A 81 41.34 50.32 -28.37
N SER A 82 41.04 50.03 -27.10
CA SER A 82 39.94 49.14 -26.73
C SER A 82 39.17 49.68 -25.52
N THR A 83 37.90 49.29 -25.38
CA THR A 83 36.96 49.85 -24.41
C THR A 83 37.23 49.35 -22.98
N PRO A 84 37.00 50.18 -21.94
CA PRO A 84 37.25 49.79 -20.56
C PRO A 84 36.22 48.74 -20.08
N PRO A 85 36.66 47.60 -19.52
CA PRO A 85 35.74 46.62 -18.92
C PRO A 85 35.11 47.18 -17.64
N THR A 86 33.81 46.99 -17.48
CA THR A 86 33.04 47.43 -16.31
C THR A 86 33.52 46.73 -15.03
N PRO A 87 33.64 47.42 -13.87
CA PRO A 87 34.07 46.79 -12.63
C PRO A 87 33.12 45.65 -12.22
N PRO A 88 33.63 44.48 -11.79
CA PRO A 88 32.81 43.33 -11.47
C PRO A 88 31.87 43.61 -10.29
N PRO A 89 30.58 43.23 -10.37
CA PRO A 89 29.60 43.57 -9.35
C PRO A 89 29.96 42.90 -8.00
N LYS A 90 30.03 43.71 -6.93
CA LYS A 90 30.32 43.24 -5.56
C LYS A 90 29.45 42.03 -5.22
N LYS A 91 30.08 40.88 -4.95
CA LYS A 91 29.41 39.59 -4.71
C LYS A 91 28.45 39.70 -3.52
N LYS A 92 27.15 39.91 -3.80
CA LYS A 92 26.08 39.96 -2.78
C LYS A 92 26.08 38.65 -1.98
N GLY A 93 26.52 38.72 -0.72
CA GLY A 93 26.88 37.58 0.11
C GLY A 93 25.80 36.49 0.19
N PHE A 94 26.25 35.24 0.18
CA PHE A 94 25.43 34.02 0.11
C PHE A 94 24.27 34.02 1.12
N PHE A 95 24.56 34.31 2.39
CA PHE A 95 23.55 34.42 3.46
C PHE A 95 22.40 35.37 3.15
N ARG A 96 22.64 36.50 2.45
CA ARG A 96 21.56 37.44 2.09
C ARG A 96 20.68 36.91 0.96
N ARG A 97 21.22 36.07 0.07
CA ARG A 97 20.45 35.35 -0.94
C ARG A 97 19.63 34.21 -0.31
N LEU A 98 20.26 33.39 0.52
CA LEU A 98 19.60 32.28 1.23
C LEU A 98 18.47 32.78 2.12
N ARG A 99 18.70 33.84 2.93
CA ARG A 99 17.67 34.45 3.77
C ARG A 99 16.49 34.99 2.94
N ASN A 100 16.74 35.66 1.83
CA ASN A 100 15.69 36.15 0.96
C ASN A 100 14.92 35.00 0.29
N PHE A 101 15.61 33.92 -0.12
CA PHE A 101 15.00 32.71 -0.68
C PHE A 101 14.07 32.02 0.33
N VAL A 102 14.51 31.84 1.57
CA VAL A 102 13.68 31.29 2.66
C VAL A 102 12.45 32.18 2.91
N TYR A 103 12.61 33.50 2.96
CA TYR A 103 11.45 34.41 3.09
C TYR A 103 10.49 34.32 1.90
N THR A 104 10.96 34.22 0.66
CA THR A 104 10.06 34.02 -0.49
C THR A 104 9.36 32.67 -0.46
N LEU A 105 10.01 31.61 0.04
CA LEU A 105 9.42 30.27 0.12
C LEU A 105 8.37 30.19 1.24
N ILE A 106 8.61 30.82 2.39
CA ILE A 106 7.60 30.99 3.45
C ILE A 106 6.41 31.82 2.94
N LEU A 107 6.65 32.96 2.29
CA LEU A 107 5.58 33.83 1.78
C LEU A 107 4.75 33.13 0.71
N LEU A 108 5.38 32.42 -0.22
CA LEU A 108 4.69 31.63 -1.24
C LEU A 108 3.91 30.46 -0.63
N GLY A 109 4.43 29.81 0.42
CA GLY A 109 3.70 28.80 1.18
C GLY A 109 2.45 29.36 1.87
N VAL A 110 2.55 30.53 2.53
CA VAL A 110 1.42 31.21 3.18
C VAL A 110 0.36 31.64 2.16
N VAL A 111 0.78 32.24 1.04
CA VAL A 111 -0.15 32.66 -0.03
C VAL A 111 -0.79 31.46 -0.71
N GLY A 112 -0.03 30.39 -0.98
CA GLY A 112 -0.54 29.15 -1.55
C GLY A 112 -1.54 28.44 -0.64
N PHE A 113 -1.26 28.35 0.66
CA PHE A 113 -2.17 27.77 1.64
C PHE A 113 -3.46 28.58 1.78
N ALA A 114 -3.36 29.91 1.90
CA ALA A 114 -4.54 30.79 1.96
C ALA A 114 -5.38 30.74 0.68
N GLY A 115 -4.74 30.67 -0.49
CA GLY A 115 -5.41 30.47 -1.78
C GLY A 115 -6.09 29.10 -1.88
N GLY A 116 -5.46 28.05 -1.39
CA GLY A 116 -6.04 26.69 -1.33
C GLY A 116 -7.28 26.63 -0.43
N VAL A 117 -7.22 27.18 0.78
CA VAL A 117 -8.37 27.31 1.71
C VAL A 117 -9.53 28.12 1.09
N TRP A 118 -9.23 29.12 0.27
CA TRP A 118 -10.27 29.88 -0.44
C TRP A 118 -10.88 29.09 -1.60
N TYR A 119 -10.05 28.41 -2.39
CA TYR A 119 -10.49 27.65 -3.57
C TYR A 119 -11.23 26.34 -3.21
N SER A 120 -10.92 25.72 -2.07
CA SER A 120 -11.64 24.55 -1.52
C SER A 120 -13.10 24.83 -1.14
N ARG A 121 -13.54 26.10 -1.15
CA ARG A 121 -14.94 26.51 -0.97
C ARG A 121 -15.68 26.81 -2.28
N ILE A 122 -14.99 26.69 -3.42
CA ILE A 122 -15.53 26.92 -4.77
C ILE A 122 -15.64 25.60 -5.55
N SER A 123 -14.87 24.57 -5.17
CA SER A 123 -14.88 23.28 -5.84
C SER A 123 -14.67 22.11 -4.88
N ASP A 124 -15.69 21.29 -4.71
CA ASP A 124 -15.70 20.15 -3.77
C ASP A 124 -14.62 19.11 -4.11
N ASN A 125 -14.37 18.87 -5.41
CA ASN A 125 -13.26 18.03 -5.88
C ASN A 125 -11.87 18.51 -5.40
N PHE A 126 -11.71 19.82 -5.16
CA PHE A 126 -10.48 20.37 -4.57
C PHE A 126 -10.56 20.42 -3.04
N HIS A 127 -11.76 20.46 -2.45
CA HIS A 127 -11.96 20.33 -1.00
C HIS A 127 -11.38 19.01 -0.50
N ASP A 128 -11.82 17.88 -1.06
CA ASP A 128 -11.35 16.54 -0.67
C ASP A 128 -9.83 16.39 -0.85
N PHE A 129 -9.28 16.92 -1.95
CA PHE A 129 -7.83 16.94 -2.19
C PHE A 129 -7.07 17.81 -1.17
N PHE A 130 -7.56 19.02 -0.89
CA PHE A 130 -6.90 19.95 0.01
C PHE A 130 -6.94 19.47 1.47
N THR A 131 -8.05 18.89 1.91
CA THR A 131 -8.18 18.33 3.27
C THR A 131 -7.39 17.03 3.43
N GLN A 132 -7.32 16.17 2.41
CA GLN A 132 -6.56 14.92 2.47
C GLN A 132 -5.03 15.10 2.38
N TYR A 133 -4.53 16.02 1.54
CA TYR A 133 -3.10 16.11 1.23
C TYR A 133 -2.38 17.34 1.81
N VAL A 134 -3.08 18.39 2.26
CA VAL A 134 -2.43 19.59 2.82
C VAL A 134 -2.55 19.60 4.35
N PRO A 135 -1.43 19.60 5.11
CA PRO A 135 -1.49 19.54 6.57
C PRO A 135 -2.21 20.77 7.14
N PHE A 136 -3.08 20.53 8.12
CA PHE A 136 -4.01 21.51 8.69
C PHE A 136 -5.06 22.08 7.71
N GLY A 137 -5.17 21.55 6.49
CA GLY A 137 -6.14 22.00 5.48
C GLY A 137 -7.59 21.85 5.95
N GLU A 138 -7.97 20.66 6.41
CA GLU A 138 -9.26 20.36 7.03
C GLU A 138 -9.62 21.38 8.14
N GLN A 139 -8.73 21.54 9.11
CA GLN A 139 -8.94 22.44 10.26
C GLN A 139 -9.10 23.90 9.84
N ALA A 140 -8.34 24.37 8.85
CA ALA A 140 -8.43 25.73 8.35
C ALA A 140 -9.74 26.01 7.59
N VAL A 141 -10.23 25.04 6.82
CA VAL A 141 -11.50 25.16 6.08
C VAL A 141 -12.69 25.07 7.05
N LEU A 142 -12.74 24.05 7.92
CA LEU A 142 -13.78 23.89 8.94
C LEU A 142 -13.89 25.13 9.85
N TYR A 143 -12.76 25.74 10.24
CA TYR A 143 -12.75 26.94 11.08
C TYR A 143 -13.40 28.17 10.40
N LEU A 144 -13.27 28.29 9.07
CA LEU A 144 -13.94 29.36 8.31
C LEU A 144 -15.41 29.05 8.05
N GLU A 145 -15.75 27.79 7.80
CA GLU A 145 -17.12 27.33 7.62
C GLU A 145 -17.91 27.46 8.92
N GLU A 146 -17.35 27.08 10.07
CA GLU A 146 -17.92 27.37 11.39
C GLU A 146 -18.16 28.87 11.59
N LYS A 147 -17.21 29.74 11.19
CA LYS A 147 -17.36 31.20 11.32
C LYS A 147 -18.49 31.74 10.44
N GLU A 148 -18.70 31.20 9.25
CA GLU A 148 -19.86 31.56 8.43
C GLU A 148 -21.17 30.95 8.93
N PHE A 149 -21.14 29.72 9.43
CA PHE A 149 -22.30 29.08 10.04
C PHE A 149 -22.77 29.88 11.27
N LYS A 150 -21.83 30.31 12.13
CA LYS A 150 -22.10 31.19 13.28
C LYS A 150 -22.62 32.58 12.87
N LYS A 151 -22.23 33.11 11.70
CA LYS A 151 -22.81 34.35 11.13
C LYS A 151 -24.21 34.15 10.57
N LYS A 152 -24.50 33.00 9.95
CA LYS A 152 -25.79 32.66 9.32
C LYS A 152 -26.83 32.19 10.34
N PHE A 153 -26.39 31.54 11.43
CA PHE A 153 -27.23 30.91 12.45
C PHE A 153 -26.75 31.25 13.88
N PRO A 154 -26.79 32.54 14.29
CA PRO A 154 -26.23 33.00 15.57
C PRO A 154 -26.88 32.39 16.82
N ASN A 155 -28.12 31.86 16.70
CA ASN A 155 -28.89 31.29 17.80
C ASN A 155 -28.76 29.75 17.89
N THR A 156 -27.75 29.13 17.27
CA THR A 156 -27.56 27.67 17.35
C THR A 156 -26.93 27.24 18.68
N PRO A 157 -27.53 26.30 19.43
CA PRO A 157 -27.01 25.88 20.73
C PRO A 157 -25.67 25.15 20.57
N HIS A 158 -24.72 25.48 21.44
CA HIS A 158 -23.31 25.15 21.24
C HIS A 158 -22.97 23.69 21.56
N SER A 159 -23.27 22.78 20.64
CA SER A 159 -22.71 21.43 20.63
C SER A 159 -21.22 21.48 20.31
N SER A 160 -20.38 21.70 21.33
CA SER A 160 -18.93 21.76 21.19
C SER A 160 -18.35 20.45 20.67
N SER A 161 -17.86 20.46 19.44
CA SER A 161 -17.07 19.39 18.82
C SER A 161 -15.68 19.26 19.47
N LYS A 162 -15.64 18.84 20.74
CA LYS A 162 -14.42 18.25 21.29
C LYS A 162 -14.03 17.07 20.40
N ALA A 163 -12.76 17.02 20.01
CA ALA A 163 -12.22 15.90 19.25
C ALA A 163 -12.57 14.57 19.96
N ARG A 164 -13.01 13.58 19.19
CA ARG A 164 -13.22 12.23 19.73
C ARG A 164 -11.87 11.55 19.88
N ASP A 165 -11.34 11.57 21.10
CA ASP A 165 -10.25 10.68 21.49
C ASP A 165 -10.66 9.23 21.19
N ALA A 166 -9.86 8.53 20.38
CA ALA A 166 -10.30 7.31 19.68
C ALA A 166 -10.47 6.07 20.57
N ASP A 167 -10.07 6.14 21.85
CA ASP A 167 -10.05 5.02 22.79
C ASP A 167 -11.15 5.07 23.89
N ALA A 168 -12.11 5.99 23.79
CA ALA A 168 -13.19 6.13 24.76
C ALA A 168 -14.26 5.01 24.61
N ALA A 169 -14.09 3.91 25.36
CA ALA A 169 -14.96 2.73 25.30
C ALA A 169 -16.46 3.04 25.53
N VAL A 170 -17.30 2.72 24.53
CA VAL A 170 -18.74 3.02 24.52
C VAL A 170 -19.51 2.16 25.53
N LYS A 171 -19.94 2.76 26.64
CA LYS A 171 -20.92 2.17 27.56
C LYS A 171 -22.34 2.52 27.11
N ILE A 172 -23.09 1.50 26.66
CA ILE A 172 -24.52 1.62 26.34
C ILE A 172 -25.33 1.61 27.65
N PRO A 173 -26.21 2.60 27.92
CA PRO A 173 -27.07 2.58 29.09
C PRO A 173 -28.19 1.52 28.95
N ALA A 174 -28.42 0.74 30.01
CA ALA A 174 -29.35 -0.41 30.02
C ALA A 174 -30.86 -0.03 30.09
N GLN A 175 -31.25 1.06 29.43
CA GLN A 175 -32.60 1.66 29.46
C GLN A 175 -33.08 2.12 28.07
N SER A 176 -32.54 1.56 26.98
CA SER A 176 -33.12 1.71 25.63
C SER A 176 -33.63 0.36 25.14
N GLY A 177 -34.96 0.18 25.17
CA GLY A 177 -35.61 -1.12 25.02
C GLY A 177 -35.87 -1.50 23.55
N ALA A 178 -35.03 -2.37 22.99
CA ALA A 178 -35.26 -3.04 21.70
C ALA A 178 -34.78 -4.51 21.71
N SER A 179 -35.16 -5.27 22.75
CA SER A 179 -34.72 -6.66 22.90
C SER A 179 -35.48 -7.59 21.95
N TRP A 180 -34.77 -8.16 20.97
CA TRP A 180 -35.29 -9.22 20.12
C TRP A 180 -35.70 -10.44 20.96
N ARG A 181 -37.00 -10.76 20.98
CA ARG A 181 -37.49 -12.04 21.51
C ARG A 181 -38.63 -12.59 20.65
N VAL A 182 -38.51 -13.89 20.40
CA VAL A 182 -39.56 -14.73 19.82
C VAL A 182 -40.74 -14.79 20.78
N ALA A 183 -41.96 -14.65 20.26
CA ALA A 183 -43.19 -14.92 20.99
C ALA A 183 -43.70 -16.32 20.63
N ASP A 184 -43.96 -17.16 21.64
CA ASP A 184 -44.50 -18.50 21.49
C ASP A 184 -45.53 -18.77 22.60
N GLN A 185 -46.60 -19.50 22.27
CA GLN A 185 -47.74 -19.94 23.11
C GLN A 185 -48.60 -18.82 23.75
N THR A 186 -49.86 -18.52 23.36
CA THR A 186 -51.12 -19.31 23.17
C THR A 186 -51.99 -19.46 24.43
N ARG A 187 -53.33 -19.43 24.25
CA ARG A 187 -54.48 -19.67 25.19
C ARG A 187 -55.03 -18.42 25.90
N ARG A 188 -56.35 -18.19 26.03
CA ARG A 188 -57.61 -18.85 25.56
C ARG A 188 -58.57 -17.72 25.08
N SER A 189 -59.52 -17.87 24.16
CA SER A 189 -60.61 -18.87 23.99
C SER A 189 -61.17 -18.81 22.55
N SER A 190 -62.06 -19.69 22.03
CA SER A 190 -62.48 -21.07 22.38
C SER A 190 -63.44 -21.60 21.29
N ALA A 191 -63.31 -22.88 20.89
CA ALA A 191 -64.02 -23.57 19.79
C ALA A 191 -63.74 -23.00 18.38
N GLY A 192 -63.47 -23.76 17.31
CA GLY A 192 -63.45 -25.23 17.09
C GLY A 192 -64.55 -25.65 16.08
N PRO A 193 -64.37 -26.65 15.19
CA PRO A 193 -63.28 -27.63 15.03
C PRO A 193 -62.35 -27.35 13.80
N THR A 194 -61.05 -27.62 13.82
CA THR A 194 -60.35 -28.91 13.55
C THR A 194 -60.36 -29.41 12.08
N HIS A 195 -59.24 -29.23 11.37
CA HIS A 195 -58.57 -30.29 10.56
C HIS A 195 -57.08 -29.94 10.38
N GLN A 196 -56.27 -30.89 9.87
CA GLN A 196 -54.81 -30.93 10.05
C GLN A 196 -54.00 -30.49 8.80
N GLU A 197 -52.68 -30.30 8.99
CA GLU A 197 -51.70 -29.87 8.00
C GLU A 197 -51.47 -30.88 6.85
N PRO A 198 -51.06 -30.38 5.65
CA PRO A 198 -50.35 -31.17 4.65
C PRO A 198 -48.91 -30.69 4.39
N LYS A 199 -47.93 -31.59 4.50
CA LYS A 199 -46.57 -31.47 3.94
C LYS A 199 -45.85 -32.83 3.99
N PRO A 200 -44.84 -33.11 3.14
CA PRO A 200 -44.52 -32.52 1.83
C PRO A 200 -44.53 -33.57 0.69
N GLU A 201 -44.71 -33.15 -0.56
CA GLU A 201 -44.54 -34.03 -1.74
C GLU A 201 -43.47 -33.47 -2.70
N LYS A 202 -42.69 -34.36 -3.33
CA LYS A 202 -41.53 -33.98 -4.17
C LYS A 202 -41.16 -35.06 -5.20
N ALA A 203 -41.42 -34.77 -6.48
CA ALA A 203 -41.14 -35.61 -7.66
C ALA A 203 -42.02 -36.88 -7.76
N PRO A 204 -42.39 -37.40 -8.96
CA PRO A 204 -41.41 -37.78 -10.00
C PRO A 204 -41.79 -37.51 -11.48
N LYS A 205 -40.78 -37.68 -12.35
CA LYS A 205 -40.80 -38.07 -13.79
C LYS A 205 -39.41 -38.69 -14.09
N PRO A 206 -39.18 -39.44 -15.20
CA PRO A 206 -40.11 -39.87 -16.25
C PRO A 206 -40.09 -41.39 -16.54
N ALA A 207 -41.04 -41.87 -17.35
CA ALA A 207 -40.81 -42.97 -18.30
C ALA A 207 -41.88 -42.91 -19.41
N ALA A 208 -41.55 -43.38 -20.62
CA ALA A 208 -42.48 -43.47 -21.75
C ALA A 208 -42.39 -44.86 -22.41
N ARG A 209 -43.50 -45.33 -23.01
CA ARG A 209 -43.51 -46.45 -23.97
C ARG A 209 -44.71 -46.34 -24.91
N LYS A 210 -44.53 -46.73 -26.18
CA LYS A 210 -45.59 -46.90 -27.18
C LYS A 210 -45.96 -48.40 -27.30
N PRO A 211 -47.19 -48.76 -27.73
CA PRO A 211 -47.67 -50.15 -27.79
C PRO A 211 -47.41 -50.84 -29.14
N LYS A 212 -47.49 -52.18 -29.16
CA LYS A 212 -47.85 -53.04 -30.32
C LYS A 212 -48.32 -54.44 -29.82
N PRO A 213 -48.95 -55.30 -30.66
CA PRO A 213 -50.16 -56.03 -30.24
C PRO A 213 -50.16 -57.56 -30.49
N ALA A 214 -51.25 -58.24 -30.10
CA ALA A 214 -51.76 -59.47 -30.73
C ALA A 214 -53.29 -59.67 -30.47
N GLU A 215 -54.01 -60.12 -31.51
CA GLU A 215 -55.07 -61.17 -31.57
C GLU A 215 -56.21 -61.32 -30.51
N ALA A 216 -57.40 -61.87 -30.83
CA ALA A 216 -58.12 -62.07 -32.12
C ALA A 216 -59.59 -62.55 -31.89
N VAL A 217 -60.41 -62.52 -32.96
CA VAL A 217 -61.71 -63.21 -33.23
C VAL A 217 -62.91 -63.02 -32.27
N PRO A 218 -64.09 -62.72 -32.84
CA PRO A 218 -65.31 -63.48 -32.50
C PRO A 218 -66.05 -64.01 -33.74
N ALA A 219 -66.83 -65.10 -33.58
CA ALA A 219 -67.62 -65.73 -34.65
C ALA A 219 -69.13 -65.79 -34.27
N PRO A 220 -70.07 -65.36 -35.13
CA PRO A 220 -71.51 -65.39 -34.85
C PRO A 220 -72.30 -66.42 -35.69
N VAL A 221 -73.18 -67.20 -35.06
CA VAL A 221 -74.16 -68.11 -35.71
C VAL A 221 -75.38 -68.28 -34.78
N ALA A 222 -76.65 -68.44 -35.17
CA ALA A 222 -77.50 -67.91 -36.27
C ALA A 222 -78.96 -68.42 -36.01
N VAL A 223 -79.79 -68.57 -37.06
CA VAL A 223 -80.97 -69.47 -37.19
C VAL A 223 -82.33 -68.94 -36.63
N VAL A 224 -83.48 -68.97 -37.35
CA VAL A 224 -83.78 -68.99 -38.82
C VAL A 224 -85.28 -68.74 -39.14
N GLU A 225 -85.59 -68.69 -40.45
CA GLU A 225 -86.90 -68.61 -41.17
C GLU A 225 -87.46 -67.18 -41.43
N LYS A 226 -88.22 -66.91 -42.52
CA LYS A 226 -88.70 -67.76 -43.65
C LYS A 226 -88.69 -67.00 -45.01
N ALA A 227 -89.16 -67.65 -46.07
CA ALA A 227 -89.42 -67.15 -47.43
C ALA A 227 -90.78 -67.76 -47.94
N PRO A 228 -91.32 -67.54 -49.18
CA PRO A 228 -90.66 -67.15 -50.44
C PRO A 228 -91.37 -66.08 -51.33
N ALA A 229 -90.79 -65.84 -52.51
CA ALA A 229 -91.33 -65.04 -53.64
C ALA A 229 -92.26 -65.90 -54.55
N ALA A 230 -92.68 -65.58 -55.79
CA ALA A 230 -92.30 -64.61 -56.86
C ALA A 230 -93.48 -64.52 -57.88
N PRO A 231 -93.34 -64.19 -59.19
CA PRO A 231 -92.34 -63.42 -59.95
C PRO A 231 -92.98 -62.32 -60.86
N ALA A 232 -92.19 -61.70 -61.75
CA ALA A 232 -92.68 -60.92 -62.90
C ALA A 232 -91.99 -61.38 -64.21
N PRO A 233 -92.68 -61.42 -65.37
CA PRO A 233 -92.08 -61.70 -66.68
C PRO A 233 -91.89 -60.44 -67.57
N GLN A 234 -91.16 -60.63 -68.68
CA GLN A 234 -90.48 -59.62 -69.51
C GLN A 234 -91.34 -59.02 -70.66
N PRO A 235 -90.88 -57.94 -71.33
CA PRO A 235 -91.55 -57.31 -72.49
C PRO A 235 -91.07 -57.84 -73.86
N GLU A 236 -91.84 -57.63 -74.93
CA GLU A 236 -91.38 -57.66 -76.35
C GLU A 236 -92.30 -56.79 -77.28
N PRO A 237 -91.99 -56.56 -78.59
CA PRO A 237 -92.39 -55.33 -79.32
C PRO A 237 -93.58 -55.43 -80.31
N ALA A 238 -93.75 -54.42 -81.18
CA ALA A 238 -94.97 -54.07 -81.91
C ALA A 238 -95.02 -54.43 -83.41
N PHE A 239 -96.25 -54.54 -83.98
CA PHE A 239 -96.55 -54.37 -85.41
C PHE A 239 -97.98 -53.79 -85.66
N LYS A 240 -98.41 -53.63 -86.93
CA LYS A 240 -99.55 -52.79 -87.38
C LYS A 240 -100.84 -53.54 -87.79
N ALA A 241 -101.93 -52.75 -87.94
CA ALA A 241 -103.26 -53.04 -88.53
C ALA A 241 -103.21 -53.14 -90.09
N PRO A 242 -104.31 -53.24 -90.92
CA PRO A 242 -105.74 -52.89 -90.70
C PRO A 242 -106.76 -53.86 -91.44
N GLU A 243 -108.03 -53.64 -91.88
CA GLU A 243 -109.12 -52.60 -91.75
C GLU A 243 -110.52 -53.12 -92.27
N VAL A 244 -111.58 -52.27 -92.19
CA VAL A 244 -112.72 -52.06 -93.16
C VAL A 244 -113.98 -52.97 -93.26
N ASN A 245 -115.13 -52.38 -92.84
CA ASN A 245 -116.53 -52.27 -93.42
C ASN A 245 -117.39 -53.54 -93.78
N GLU A 246 -118.75 -53.50 -93.97
CA GLU A 246 -119.73 -52.42 -94.30
C GLU A 246 -121.08 -52.40 -93.47
N PRO A 247 -121.86 -51.28 -93.46
CA PRO A 247 -123.03 -51.00 -92.56
C PRO A 247 -124.39 -50.73 -93.31
N SER A 248 -125.56 -50.36 -92.74
CA SER A 248 -126.32 -50.56 -91.46
C SER A 248 -127.74 -49.90 -91.59
N LYS A 249 -128.66 -50.04 -90.61
CA LYS A 249 -129.95 -49.27 -90.52
C LYS A 249 -130.23 -48.78 -89.07
N CYS A 250 -131.01 -47.72 -88.90
CA CYS A 250 -130.98 -46.85 -87.70
C CYS A 250 -131.76 -47.32 -86.43
N PRO A 251 -131.40 -46.85 -85.21
CA PRO A 251 -131.74 -47.49 -83.93
C PRO A 251 -132.56 -46.61 -82.93
N PRO A 252 -133.04 -47.19 -81.79
CA PRO A 252 -133.81 -46.49 -80.75
C PRO A 252 -133.00 -45.51 -79.85
N LEU A 253 -133.68 -44.88 -78.87
CA LEU A 253 -133.08 -43.95 -77.91
C LEU A 253 -131.91 -44.58 -77.14
N LYS A 254 -130.76 -43.89 -77.19
CA LYS A 254 -129.53 -44.34 -76.53
C LYS A 254 -129.62 -44.16 -75.01
N PRO A 255 -129.20 -45.16 -74.21
CA PRO A 255 -128.88 -44.97 -72.79
C PRO A 255 -127.87 -43.83 -72.58
N ILE A 256 -127.81 -43.29 -71.38
CA ILE A 256 -126.82 -42.28 -71.00
C ILE A 256 -125.46 -42.97 -70.91
N ASP A 257 -124.57 -42.63 -71.85
CA ASP A 257 -123.20 -43.11 -71.82
C ASP A 257 -122.47 -42.57 -70.58
N LEU A 258 -122.04 -43.49 -69.71
CA LEU A 258 -121.24 -43.21 -68.51
C LEU A 258 -119.96 -42.44 -68.86
N LEU A 259 -119.35 -42.69 -70.03
CA LEU A 259 -118.13 -42.02 -70.49
C LEU A 259 -118.38 -40.58 -70.96
N SER A 260 -119.64 -40.19 -71.21
CA SER A 260 -120.00 -38.81 -71.58
C SER A 260 -120.10 -37.85 -70.38
N LEU A 261 -120.04 -38.37 -69.15
CA LEU A 261 -120.10 -37.59 -67.92
C LEU A 261 -118.69 -37.47 -67.31
N ALA A 262 -118.13 -36.26 -67.29
CA ALA A 262 -116.77 -35.99 -66.82
C ALA A 262 -116.51 -36.37 -65.33
N ASP A 263 -117.56 -36.62 -64.56
CA ASP A 263 -117.52 -36.98 -63.13
C ASP A 263 -117.75 -38.49 -62.88
N ALA A 264 -117.81 -39.32 -63.92
CA ALA A 264 -118.11 -40.76 -63.84
C ALA A 264 -117.00 -41.66 -63.24
N ARG A 265 -116.11 -41.11 -62.40
CA ARG A 265 -115.09 -41.85 -61.63
C ARG A 265 -115.47 -42.11 -60.17
N GLU A 266 -116.62 -41.62 -59.73
CA GLU A 266 -117.07 -41.70 -58.35
C GLU A 266 -118.22 -42.72 -58.22
N PRO A 267 -118.11 -43.76 -57.37
CA PRO A 267 -119.03 -44.90 -57.41
C PRO A 267 -120.49 -44.48 -57.15
N VAL A 268 -120.72 -43.55 -56.22
CA VAL A 268 -122.06 -43.01 -55.94
C VAL A 268 -122.70 -42.35 -57.17
N ILE A 269 -121.90 -41.73 -58.05
CA ILE A 269 -122.39 -41.15 -59.31
C ILE A 269 -122.63 -42.24 -60.35
N GLN A 270 -121.76 -43.26 -60.42
CA GLN A 270 -121.94 -44.42 -61.29
C GLN A 270 -123.24 -45.15 -60.95
N ASP A 271 -123.49 -45.46 -59.67
CA ASP A 271 -124.71 -46.13 -59.18
C ASP A 271 -125.99 -45.37 -59.58
N LEU A 272 -125.99 -44.03 -59.44
CA LEU A 272 -127.13 -43.21 -59.86
C LEU A 272 -127.33 -43.19 -61.39
N VAL A 273 -126.25 -43.20 -62.18
CA VAL A 273 -126.37 -43.27 -63.66
C VAL A 273 -126.82 -44.66 -64.11
N HIS A 274 -126.38 -45.74 -63.44
CA HIS A 274 -126.90 -47.09 -63.66
C HIS A 274 -128.41 -47.14 -63.39
N MET A 275 -128.88 -46.68 -62.23
CA MET A 275 -130.30 -46.61 -61.90
C MET A 275 -131.13 -45.83 -62.94
N VAL A 276 -130.62 -44.70 -63.44
CA VAL A 276 -131.30 -43.92 -64.49
C VAL A 276 -131.28 -44.64 -65.84
N ASN A 277 -130.23 -45.39 -66.17
CA ASN A 277 -130.16 -46.20 -67.39
C ASN A 277 -131.08 -47.42 -67.35
N ASP A 278 -131.21 -48.10 -66.20
CA ASP A 278 -132.16 -49.20 -66.02
C ASP A 278 -133.61 -48.69 -66.19
N LEU A 279 -133.91 -47.51 -65.65
CA LEU A 279 -135.20 -46.84 -65.84
C LEU A 279 -135.45 -46.43 -67.31
N ILE A 280 -134.40 -46.03 -68.05
CA ILE A 280 -134.48 -45.79 -69.51
C ILE A 280 -134.74 -47.10 -70.27
N LEU A 281 -134.12 -48.22 -69.89
CA LEU A 281 -134.35 -49.52 -70.50
C LEU A 281 -135.81 -49.97 -70.34
N VAL A 282 -136.39 -49.83 -69.14
CA VAL A 282 -137.82 -50.12 -68.88
C VAL A 282 -138.74 -49.23 -69.73
N ILE A 283 -138.48 -47.92 -69.79
CA ILE A 283 -139.29 -46.96 -70.58
C ILE A 283 -139.19 -47.22 -72.10
N ASN A 284 -138.04 -47.67 -72.58
CA ASN A 284 -137.86 -48.08 -73.98
C ASN A 284 -138.60 -49.39 -74.28
N ALA A 285 -138.58 -50.37 -73.37
CA ALA A 285 -139.26 -51.65 -73.53
C ALA A 285 -140.79 -51.52 -73.54
N ASP A 286 -141.35 -50.65 -72.69
CA ASP A 286 -142.79 -50.34 -72.63
C ASP A 286 -143.27 -49.44 -73.80
N GLY A 287 -142.39 -49.08 -74.73
CA GLY A 287 -142.69 -48.21 -75.87
C GLY A 287 -143.05 -46.76 -75.51
N ALA A 288 -143.23 -46.43 -74.23
CA ALA A 288 -143.72 -45.15 -73.72
C ALA A 288 -142.68 -43.99 -73.74
N HIS A 289 -141.60 -44.14 -74.50
CA HIS A 289 -140.48 -43.20 -74.61
C HIS A 289 -140.89 -41.73 -74.86
N GLY A 290 -141.97 -41.49 -75.61
CA GLY A 290 -142.51 -40.14 -75.81
C GLY A 290 -143.09 -39.47 -74.55
N ARG A 291 -143.61 -40.24 -73.59
CA ARG A 291 -144.28 -39.72 -72.38
C ARG A 291 -143.29 -39.38 -71.25
N TYR A 292 -142.34 -40.26 -70.98
CA TYR A 292 -141.47 -40.17 -69.80
C TYR A 292 -140.12 -39.47 -70.06
N SER A 293 -139.83 -39.09 -71.30
CA SER A 293 -138.62 -38.33 -71.68
C SER A 293 -138.36 -37.10 -70.81
N SER A 294 -139.41 -36.37 -70.42
CA SER A 294 -139.30 -35.17 -69.57
C SER A 294 -138.88 -35.50 -68.12
N SER A 295 -139.31 -36.63 -67.54
CA SER A 295 -138.90 -37.06 -66.21
C SER A 295 -137.49 -37.65 -66.21
N VAL A 296 -137.11 -38.40 -67.26
CA VAL A 296 -135.74 -38.89 -67.46
C VAL A 296 -134.75 -37.72 -67.57
N ASN A 297 -135.09 -36.68 -68.34
CA ASN A 297 -134.26 -35.48 -68.45
C ASN A 297 -134.15 -34.70 -67.13
N LYS A 298 -135.20 -34.66 -66.31
CA LYS A 298 -135.12 -34.12 -64.94
C LYS A 298 -134.18 -34.95 -64.05
N ALA A 299 -134.29 -36.28 -64.08
CA ALA A 299 -133.41 -37.16 -63.31
C ALA A 299 -131.93 -36.98 -63.71
N LYS A 300 -131.65 -36.95 -65.02
CA LYS A 300 -130.32 -36.65 -65.58
C LYS A 300 -129.76 -35.31 -65.08
N ASN A 301 -130.60 -34.28 -65.01
CA ASN A 301 -130.21 -32.96 -64.51
C ASN A 301 -129.98 -32.91 -62.99
N GLU A 302 -130.66 -33.72 -62.19
CA GLU A 302 -130.34 -33.85 -60.76
C GLU A 302 -129.05 -34.66 -60.53
N VAL A 303 -128.79 -35.69 -61.33
CA VAL A 303 -127.51 -36.44 -61.28
C VAL A 303 -126.32 -35.51 -61.59
N THR A 304 -126.40 -34.66 -62.61
CA THR A 304 -125.33 -33.68 -62.90
C THR A 304 -125.18 -32.61 -61.82
N LYS A 305 -126.27 -32.17 -61.17
CA LYS A 305 -126.21 -31.29 -59.99
C LYS A 305 -125.57 -31.97 -58.78
N VAL A 306 -125.85 -33.25 -58.53
CA VAL A 306 -125.22 -34.03 -57.45
C VAL A 306 -123.72 -34.19 -57.73
N GLY A 307 -123.33 -34.54 -58.95
CA GLY A 307 -121.91 -34.58 -59.35
C GLY A 307 -121.21 -33.23 -59.17
N GLY A 308 -121.84 -32.13 -59.59
CA GLY A 308 -121.31 -30.77 -59.36
C GLY A 308 -121.13 -30.41 -57.89
N LYS A 309 -122.09 -30.78 -57.02
CA LYS A 309 -121.98 -30.59 -55.56
C LYS A 309 -120.89 -31.46 -54.94
N LEU A 310 -120.80 -32.72 -55.34
CA LEU A 310 -119.85 -33.69 -54.79
C LEU A 310 -118.41 -33.33 -55.20
N LYS A 311 -118.21 -32.89 -56.46
CA LYS A 311 -116.98 -32.26 -56.96
C LYS A 311 -116.61 -30.99 -56.20
N ALA A 312 -117.58 -30.14 -55.86
CA ALA A 312 -117.34 -28.95 -55.04
C ALA A 312 -116.85 -29.32 -53.63
N MET A 313 -117.57 -30.23 -52.94
CA MET A 313 -117.19 -30.74 -51.61
C MET A 313 -115.82 -31.43 -51.63
N LYS A 314 -115.53 -32.24 -52.65
CA LYS A 314 -114.20 -32.83 -52.86
C LYS A 314 -113.13 -31.76 -53.03
N SER A 315 -113.36 -30.74 -53.85
CA SER A 315 -112.40 -29.64 -54.00
C SER A 315 -112.21 -28.84 -52.71
N GLU A 316 -113.22 -28.76 -51.84
CA GLU A 316 -113.09 -28.16 -50.51
C GLU A 316 -112.29 -29.03 -49.55
N LEU A 317 -112.51 -30.36 -49.55
CA LEU A 317 -111.76 -31.30 -48.74
C LEU A 317 -110.29 -31.37 -49.19
N GLU A 318 -110.03 -31.36 -50.51
CA GLU A 318 -108.69 -31.23 -51.08
C GLU A 318 -108.04 -29.90 -50.68
N LYS A 319 -108.77 -28.78 -50.70
CA LYS A 319 -108.26 -27.48 -50.19
C LYS A 319 -108.02 -27.48 -48.67
N LYS A 320 -108.84 -28.18 -47.88
CA LYS A 320 -108.69 -28.29 -46.42
C LYS A 320 -107.49 -29.17 -46.06
N ALA A 321 -107.36 -30.34 -46.69
CA ALA A 321 -106.21 -31.23 -46.54
C ALA A 321 -104.91 -30.58 -47.03
N ALA A 322 -104.93 -29.91 -48.20
CA ALA A 322 -103.77 -29.19 -48.70
C ALA A 322 -103.45 -27.89 -47.92
N ARG A 323 -104.35 -27.39 -47.06
CA ARG A 323 -104.00 -26.42 -46.01
C ARG A 323 -103.30 -27.14 -44.87
N GLN A 324 -103.95 -28.11 -44.24
CA GLN A 324 -103.37 -28.88 -43.11
C GLN A 324 -101.98 -29.48 -43.42
N VAL A 325 -101.74 -29.94 -44.65
CA VAL A 325 -100.42 -30.44 -45.08
C VAL A 325 -99.40 -29.31 -45.22
N ARG A 326 -99.78 -28.12 -45.70
CA ARG A 326 -98.90 -26.92 -45.68
C ARG A 326 -98.66 -26.47 -44.26
N ASP A 327 -99.73 -26.28 -43.47
CA ASP A 327 -99.66 -25.88 -42.06
C ASP A 327 -98.69 -26.80 -41.27
N LYS A 328 -98.67 -28.12 -41.57
CA LYS A 328 -97.70 -29.05 -40.99
C LYS A 328 -96.29 -29.02 -41.61
N ILE A 329 -96.13 -28.77 -42.90
CA ILE A 329 -94.81 -28.53 -43.49
C ILE A 329 -94.20 -27.25 -42.89
N ASP A 330 -94.96 -26.17 -42.80
CA ASP A 330 -94.55 -24.90 -42.21
C ASP A 330 -94.18 -25.09 -40.72
N GLU A 331 -94.97 -25.85 -39.93
CA GLU A 331 -94.59 -26.25 -38.56
C GLU A 331 -93.28 -27.06 -38.49
N PHE A 332 -93.06 -28.01 -39.41
CA PHE A 332 -91.85 -28.84 -39.43
C PHE A 332 -90.61 -28.04 -39.88
N ASP A 333 -90.73 -27.19 -40.89
CA ASP A 333 -89.66 -26.33 -41.38
C ASP A 333 -89.27 -25.30 -40.31
N MET A 334 -90.25 -24.68 -39.64
CA MET A 334 -90.00 -23.83 -38.48
C MET A 334 -89.28 -24.59 -37.36
N ALA A 335 -89.73 -25.79 -37.00
CA ALA A 335 -89.08 -26.62 -35.97
C ALA A 335 -87.66 -27.07 -36.37
N ALA A 336 -87.40 -27.26 -37.67
CA ALA A 336 -86.08 -27.58 -38.20
C ALA A 336 -85.14 -26.36 -38.14
N THR A 337 -85.59 -25.16 -38.51
CA THR A 337 -84.80 -23.93 -38.32
C THR A 337 -84.54 -23.66 -36.84
N ASP A 338 -85.55 -23.82 -35.98
CA ASP A 338 -85.39 -23.65 -34.52
C ASP A 338 -84.32 -24.61 -33.95
N LEU A 339 -84.23 -25.83 -34.47
CA LEU A 339 -83.21 -26.80 -34.06
C LEU A 339 -81.81 -26.43 -34.60
N ILE A 340 -81.71 -25.99 -35.85
CA ILE A 340 -80.45 -25.53 -36.46
C ILE A 340 -79.91 -24.32 -35.69
N ASP A 341 -80.73 -23.30 -35.45
CA ASP A 341 -80.35 -22.08 -34.73
C ASP A 341 -79.88 -22.39 -33.30
N ARG A 342 -80.55 -23.31 -32.60
CA ARG A 342 -80.13 -23.78 -31.26
C ARG A 342 -78.81 -24.54 -31.29
N VAL A 343 -78.60 -25.39 -32.30
CA VAL A 343 -77.34 -26.13 -32.47
C VAL A 343 -76.21 -25.17 -32.82
N GLU A 344 -76.40 -24.24 -33.75
CA GLU A 344 -75.41 -23.22 -34.11
C GLU A 344 -75.06 -22.35 -32.90
N ALA A 345 -76.05 -21.84 -32.15
CA ALA A 345 -75.79 -21.11 -30.91
C ALA A 345 -75.02 -21.94 -29.87
N SER A 346 -75.28 -23.25 -29.78
CA SER A 346 -74.53 -24.15 -28.88
C SER A 346 -73.08 -24.38 -29.36
N MET A 347 -72.84 -24.47 -30.67
CA MET A 347 -71.51 -24.61 -31.26
C MET A 347 -70.71 -23.31 -31.09
N VAL A 348 -71.33 -22.16 -31.39
CA VAL A 348 -70.72 -20.83 -31.20
C VAL A 348 -70.34 -20.59 -29.74
N THR A 349 -71.19 -20.98 -28.78
CA THR A 349 -70.83 -20.86 -27.35
C THR A 349 -69.73 -21.84 -26.91
N GLN A 350 -69.68 -23.07 -27.43
CA GLN A 350 -68.57 -24.01 -27.21
C GLN A 350 -67.26 -23.50 -27.82
N GLU A 351 -67.28 -22.98 -29.05
CA GLU A 351 -66.12 -22.35 -29.67
C GLU A 351 -65.64 -21.13 -28.88
N MET A 352 -66.55 -20.28 -28.37
CA MET A 352 -66.18 -19.16 -27.50
C MET A 352 -65.59 -19.61 -26.16
N GLN A 353 -65.97 -20.78 -25.63
CA GLN A 353 -65.35 -21.37 -24.44
C GLN A 353 -63.95 -21.90 -24.78
N TRP A 354 -63.82 -22.79 -25.77
CA TRP A 354 -62.52 -23.34 -26.17
C TRP A 354 -61.51 -22.28 -26.61
N ARG A 355 -61.94 -21.20 -27.26
CA ARG A 355 -61.06 -20.06 -27.60
C ARG A 355 -60.54 -19.36 -26.35
N LYS A 356 -61.38 -19.14 -25.32
CA LYS A 356 -60.96 -18.55 -24.02
C LYS A 356 -60.05 -19.49 -23.25
N ASP A 357 -60.41 -20.77 -23.15
CA ASP A 357 -59.61 -21.77 -22.45
C ASP A 357 -58.22 -21.91 -23.09
N PHE A 358 -58.16 -21.98 -24.42
CA PHE A 358 -56.91 -22.02 -25.18
C PHE A 358 -56.09 -20.72 -25.02
N GLU A 359 -56.73 -19.55 -25.08
CA GLU A 359 -56.06 -18.28 -24.80
C GLU A 359 -55.46 -18.25 -23.39
N ASP A 360 -56.19 -18.73 -22.38
CA ASP A 360 -55.76 -18.72 -20.99
C ASP A 360 -54.71 -19.79 -20.69
N GLU A 361 -54.74 -20.94 -21.36
CA GLU A 361 -53.60 -21.87 -21.38
C GLU A 361 -52.38 -21.25 -22.05
N MET A 362 -52.54 -20.58 -23.19
CA MET A 362 -51.43 -19.92 -23.89
C MET A 362 -50.86 -18.72 -23.11
N LYS A 363 -51.67 -18.01 -22.32
CA LYS A 363 -51.22 -17.00 -21.34
C LYS A 363 -50.37 -17.67 -20.24
N LYS A 364 -50.92 -18.69 -19.55
CA LYS A 364 -50.21 -19.45 -18.50
C LYS A 364 -48.89 -20.04 -19.01
N VAL A 365 -48.88 -20.61 -20.22
CA VAL A 365 -47.67 -21.18 -20.85
C VAL A 365 -46.65 -20.07 -21.12
N ARG A 366 -47.06 -18.92 -21.65
CA ARG A 366 -46.17 -17.77 -21.87
C ARG A 366 -45.59 -17.25 -20.55
N GLU A 367 -46.41 -17.01 -19.54
CA GLU A 367 -46.00 -16.54 -18.21
C GLU A 367 -44.97 -17.49 -17.58
N ASN A 368 -45.22 -18.81 -17.61
CA ASN A 368 -44.28 -19.81 -17.13
C ASN A 368 -42.96 -19.83 -17.91
N TYR A 369 -42.97 -19.58 -19.23
CA TYR A 369 -41.74 -19.44 -20.01
C TYR A 369 -41.00 -18.14 -19.71
N GLU A 370 -41.70 -17.02 -19.61
CA GLU A 370 -41.13 -15.73 -19.26
C GLU A 370 -40.48 -15.75 -17.88
N ASP A 371 -41.13 -16.31 -16.86
CA ASP A 371 -40.57 -16.40 -15.49
C ASP A 371 -39.41 -17.38 -15.42
N ARG A 372 -39.43 -18.43 -16.24
CA ARG A 372 -38.28 -19.33 -16.40
C ARG A 372 -37.09 -18.64 -17.09
N VAL A 373 -37.34 -17.74 -18.04
CA VAL A 373 -36.30 -16.90 -18.68
C VAL A 373 -35.78 -15.85 -17.70
N LYS A 374 -36.65 -15.11 -17.00
CA LYS A 374 -36.29 -14.11 -15.96
C LYS A 374 -35.39 -14.76 -14.90
N THR A 375 -35.81 -15.89 -14.33
CA THR A 375 -35.02 -16.59 -13.29
C THR A 375 -33.76 -17.28 -13.83
N LEU A 376 -33.60 -17.48 -15.14
CA LEU A 376 -32.31 -17.90 -15.72
C LEU A 376 -31.38 -16.68 -15.90
N LEU A 377 -31.89 -15.57 -16.45
CA LEU A 377 -31.13 -14.32 -16.61
C LEU A 377 -30.62 -13.80 -15.26
N GLU A 378 -31.46 -13.79 -14.22
CA GLU A 378 -31.05 -13.44 -12.85
C GLU A 378 -29.93 -14.34 -12.31
N ARG A 379 -29.97 -15.65 -12.60
CA ARG A 379 -28.92 -16.59 -12.15
C ARG A 379 -27.60 -16.31 -12.86
N GLU A 380 -27.63 -16.09 -14.18
CA GLU A 380 -26.42 -15.74 -14.93
C GLU A 380 -25.86 -14.36 -14.52
N GLN A 381 -26.72 -13.38 -14.23
CA GLN A 381 -26.31 -12.09 -13.65
C GLN A 381 -25.61 -12.31 -12.30
N LYS A 382 -26.26 -12.97 -11.34
CA LYS A 382 -25.72 -13.25 -10.00
C LYS A 382 -24.42 -14.08 -10.05
N LEU A 383 -24.31 -15.04 -10.97
CA LEU A 383 -23.07 -15.80 -11.19
C LEU A 383 -21.95 -14.95 -11.81
N ASN A 384 -22.26 -14.01 -12.69
CA ASN A 384 -21.25 -13.12 -13.29
C ASN A 384 -20.83 -12.01 -12.31
N GLU A 385 -21.74 -11.48 -11.49
CA GLU A 385 -21.44 -10.61 -10.35
C GLU A 385 -20.51 -11.31 -9.35
N GLN A 386 -20.79 -12.57 -8.99
CA GLN A 386 -19.92 -13.35 -8.10
C GLN A 386 -18.54 -13.64 -8.71
N LYS A 387 -18.46 -13.97 -10.02
CA LYS A 387 -17.17 -14.11 -10.72
C LYS A 387 -16.38 -12.80 -10.69
N LEU A 388 -17.03 -11.66 -10.95
CA LEU A 388 -16.39 -10.34 -10.93
C LEU A 388 -15.92 -9.97 -9.52
N GLN A 389 -16.74 -10.20 -8.49
CA GLN A 389 -16.35 -9.99 -7.09
C GLN A 389 -15.15 -10.85 -6.70
N ASN A 390 -15.14 -12.14 -7.08
CA ASN A 390 -13.99 -13.01 -6.83
C ASN A 390 -12.72 -12.52 -7.54
N GLN A 391 -12.80 -12.11 -8.82
CA GLN A 391 -11.66 -11.54 -9.56
C GLN A 391 -11.14 -10.24 -8.94
N LEU A 392 -12.02 -9.35 -8.48
CA LEU A 392 -11.64 -8.11 -7.79
C LEU A 392 -11.00 -8.41 -6.41
N LEU A 393 -11.48 -9.43 -5.69
CA LEU A 393 -10.87 -9.90 -4.45
C LEU A 393 -9.49 -10.54 -4.69
N GLU A 394 -9.34 -11.36 -5.74
CA GLU A 394 -8.06 -11.94 -6.14
C GLU A 394 -7.04 -10.85 -6.50
N GLN A 395 -7.44 -9.84 -7.29
CA GLN A 395 -6.62 -8.67 -7.61
C GLN A 395 -6.25 -7.86 -6.35
N ALA A 396 -7.21 -7.59 -5.47
CA ALA A 396 -6.96 -6.87 -4.22
C ALA A 396 -6.04 -7.66 -3.26
N VAL A 397 -6.09 -8.99 -3.27
CA VAL A 397 -5.18 -9.87 -2.51
C VAL A 397 -3.79 -9.92 -3.15
N ALA A 398 -3.68 -9.89 -4.48
CA ALA A 398 -2.40 -9.79 -5.18
C ALA A 398 -1.71 -8.45 -4.85
N LEU A 399 -2.40 -7.33 -5.06
CA LEU A 399 -1.89 -5.99 -4.74
C LEU A 399 -1.49 -5.86 -3.26
N LYS A 400 -2.27 -6.42 -2.32
CA LYS A 400 -1.90 -6.45 -0.90
C LYS A 400 -0.66 -7.30 -0.61
N LYS A 401 -0.47 -8.44 -1.29
CA LYS A 401 0.76 -9.25 -1.16
C LYS A 401 1.98 -8.52 -1.68
N ASP A 402 1.86 -7.84 -2.81
CA ASP A 402 2.98 -7.13 -3.43
C ASP A 402 3.34 -5.86 -2.64
N PHE A 403 2.35 -5.11 -2.14
CA PHE A 403 2.58 -4.01 -1.19
C PHE A 403 3.24 -4.48 0.12
N VAL A 404 2.87 -5.65 0.65
CA VAL A 404 3.52 -6.21 1.86
C VAL A 404 4.99 -6.57 1.59
N LYS A 405 5.34 -7.06 0.38
CA LYS A 405 6.75 -7.25 0.00
C LYS A 405 7.49 -5.93 -0.10
N GLU A 406 6.92 -4.93 -0.79
CA GLU A 406 7.53 -3.61 -0.93
C GLU A 406 7.81 -2.96 0.44
N VAL A 407 6.86 -3.06 1.38
CA VAL A 407 7.04 -2.59 2.76
C VAL A 407 8.12 -3.40 3.49
N GLN A 408 8.21 -4.72 3.28
CA GLN A 408 9.28 -5.56 3.85
C GLN A 408 10.65 -5.17 3.29
N GLU A 409 10.80 -5.09 1.97
CA GLU A 409 12.03 -4.69 1.29
C GLU A 409 12.49 -3.28 1.68
N HIS A 410 11.57 -2.32 1.81
CA HIS A 410 11.87 -0.98 2.31
C HIS A 410 12.28 -0.97 3.79
N VAL A 411 11.61 -1.74 4.66
CA VAL A 411 11.99 -1.86 6.08
C VAL A 411 13.33 -2.58 6.25
N GLU A 412 13.65 -3.58 5.43
CA GLU A 412 14.93 -4.28 5.45
C GLU A 412 16.06 -3.39 4.95
N LYS A 413 15.88 -2.69 3.83
CA LYS A 413 16.81 -1.66 3.33
C LYS A 413 17.04 -0.52 4.33
N GLU A 414 16.00 -0.10 5.06
CA GLU A 414 16.14 0.84 6.16
C GLU A 414 16.90 0.24 7.35
N ARG A 415 16.65 -1.01 7.73
CA ARG A 415 17.40 -1.71 8.78
C ARG A 415 18.87 -1.83 8.43
N GLU A 416 19.20 -2.26 7.21
CA GLU A 416 20.57 -2.33 6.72
C GLU A 416 21.26 -0.96 6.73
N SER A 417 20.58 0.10 6.26
CA SER A 417 21.12 1.47 6.31
C SER A 417 21.32 1.97 7.75
N ARG A 418 20.42 1.62 8.69
CA ARG A 418 20.54 1.96 10.12
C ARG A 418 21.67 1.16 10.78
N LEU A 419 21.83 -0.13 10.46
CA LEU A 419 22.91 -0.99 10.95
C LEU A 419 24.28 -0.53 10.43
N GLY A 420 24.37 -0.14 9.16
CA GLY A 420 25.58 0.48 8.60
C GLY A 420 25.99 1.73 9.39
N LYS A 421 25.06 2.67 9.60
CA LYS A 421 25.30 3.88 10.41
C LYS A 421 25.67 3.59 11.87
N LEU A 422 25.16 2.51 12.46
CA LEU A 422 25.54 2.08 13.81
C LEU A 422 26.96 1.49 13.83
N ASN A 423 27.35 0.74 12.80
CA ASN A 423 28.72 0.26 12.63
C ASN A 423 29.69 1.46 12.44
N ASP A 424 29.36 2.41 11.56
CA ASP A 424 30.12 3.64 11.34
C ASP A 424 30.29 4.44 12.64
N LEU A 425 29.20 4.59 13.41
CA LEU A 425 29.22 5.25 14.72
C LEU A 425 30.11 4.49 15.72
N SER A 426 30.04 3.15 15.76
CA SER A 426 30.88 2.34 16.64
C SER A 426 32.37 2.45 16.30
N ALA A 427 32.70 2.51 15.00
CA ALA A 427 34.06 2.72 14.53
C ALA A 427 34.57 4.14 14.85
N ALA A 428 33.70 5.16 14.72
CA ALA A 428 34.02 6.52 15.11
C ALA A 428 34.24 6.67 16.63
N VAL A 429 33.42 6.01 17.46
CA VAL A 429 33.58 5.98 18.92
C VAL A 429 34.87 5.25 19.31
N ALA A 430 35.16 4.08 18.73
CA ALA A 430 36.42 3.37 18.97
C ALA A 430 37.66 4.15 18.45
N GLY A 431 37.48 5.01 17.44
CA GLY A 431 38.50 5.96 17.00
C GLY A 431 38.73 7.08 18.01
N LEU A 432 37.66 7.68 18.54
CA LEU A 432 37.74 8.68 19.61
C LEU A 432 38.30 8.12 20.92
N GLU A 433 37.98 6.87 21.26
CA GLU A 433 38.56 6.16 22.40
C GLU A 433 40.08 6.02 22.24
N LYS A 434 40.55 5.48 21.11
CA LYS A 434 41.98 5.34 20.80
C LYS A 434 42.72 6.67 20.76
N LEU A 435 42.13 7.71 20.19
CA LEU A 435 42.68 9.06 20.22
C LEU A 435 42.78 9.56 21.66
N THR A 436 41.74 9.39 22.48
CA THR A 436 41.74 9.82 23.88
C THR A 436 42.82 9.08 24.69
N THR A 437 43.01 7.78 24.48
CA THR A 437 44.08 7.03 25.16
C THR A 437 45.49 7.47 24.71
N GLY A 438 45.70 7.72 23.41
CA GLY A 438 46.99 8.20 22.90
C GLY A 438 47.30 9.65 23.29
N TRP A 439 46.28 10.50 23.44
CA TRP A 439 46.45 11.87 23.92
C TRP A 439 46.90 11.92 25.39
N ASN A 440 46.55 10.92 26.22
CA ASN A 440 47.10 10.83 27.58
C ASN A 440 48.62 10.58 27.56
N GLU A 441 49.10 9.64 26.74
CA GLU A 441 50.53 9.34 26.56
C GLU A 441 51.33 10.57 26.05
N VAL A 442 50.74 11.35 25.14
CA VAL A 442 51.26 12.65 24.68
C VAL A 442 51.27 13.71 25.79
N VAL A 443 50.26 13.77 26.66
CA VAL A 443 50.21 14.70 27.79
C VAL A 443 51.19 14.31 28.89
N ASP A 444 51.29 13.02 29.22
CA ASP A 444 52.19 12.49 30.25
C ASP A 444 53.66 12.70 29.87
N SER A 445 54.03 12.44 28.61
CA SER A 445 55.39 12.71 28.10
C SER A 445 55.73 14.21 28.05
N ASN A 446 54.77 15.07 27.69
CA ASN A 446 54.94 16.53 27.80
C ASN A 446 55.12 16.97 29.26
N LEU A 447 54.36 16.41 30.19
CA LEU A 447 54.42 16.70 31.62
C LEU A 447 55.75 16.24 32.23
N GLN A 448 56.22 15.03 31.90
CA GLN A 448 57.55 14.54 32.26
C GLN A 448 58.65 15.48 31.73
N THR A 449 58.57 15.87 30.46
CA THR A 449 59.57 16.78 29.85
C THR A 449 59.60 18.16 30.53
N GLN A 450 58.44 18.70 30.89
CA GLN A 450 58.33 19.94 31.66
C GLN A 450 58.89 19.80 33.09
N GLN A 451 58.58 18.70 33.79
CA GLN A 451 59.14 18.41 35.10
C GLN A 451 60.67 18.26 35.05
N LEU A 452 61.20 17.62 34.02
CA LEU A 452 62.63 17.38 33.82
C LEU A 452 63.36 18.71 33.55
N HIS A 453 62.77 19.59 32.71
CA HIS A 453 63.26 20.96 32.55
C HIS A 453 63.29 21.75 33.86
N VAL A 454 62.19 21.76 34.62
CA VAL A 454 62.09 22.45 35.93
C VAL A 454 63.09 21.87 36.94
N ALA A 455 63.33 20.57 36.94
CA ALA A 455 64.31 19.92 37.81
C ALA A 455 65.76 20.32 37.46
N VAL A 456 66.12 20.40 36.18
CA VAL A 456 67.42 20.91 35.73
C VAL A 456 67.60 22.38 36.13
N GLU A 457 66.59 23.22 35.89
CA GLU A 457 66.62 24.63 36.28
C GLU A 457 66.71 24.81 37.80
N ALA A 458 66.05 23.96 38.59
CA ALA A 458 66.17 23.96 40.06
C ALA A 458 67.59 23.58 40.53
N VAL A 459 68.23 22.57 39.94
CA VAL A 459 69.64 22.26 40.23
C VAL A 459 70.51 23.45 39.85
N ARG A 460 70.34 24.02 38.66
CA ARG A 460 71.12 25.18 38.20
C ARG A 460 70.98 26.39 39.13
N ALA A 461 69.77 26.75 39.53
CA ALA A 461 69.51 27.83 40.47
C ALA A 461 70.18 27.58 41.84
N SER A 462 70.19 26.33 42.33
CA SER A 462 70.87 25.97 43.59
C SER A 462 72.39 26.18 43.55
N LEU A 463 73.00 26.04 42.37
CA LEU A 463 74.43 26.25 42.11
C LEU A 463 74.78 27.73 41.93
N GLU A 464 73.89 28.53 41.33
CA GLU A 464 74.14 29.95 41.01
C GLU A 464 73.81 30.91 42.18
N ASP A 465 72.76 30.64 42.99
CA ASP A 465 72.29 31.53 44.07
C ASP A 465 73.12 31.44 45.38
N SER A 466 73.90 30.38 45.57
CA SER A 466 74.45 30.05 46.89
C SER A 466 75.84 30.67 47.17
N GLN A 467 75.90 31.67 48.07
CA GLN A 467 77.16 32.30 48.51
C GLN A 467 78.18 31.32 49.16
N HIS A 468 77.73 30.13 49.57
CA HIS A 468 78.56 29.03 50.06
C HIS A 468 78.09 27.73 49.40
N PRO A 469 78.99 26.77 49.07
CA PRO A 469 78.59 25.51 48.44
C PRO A 469 77.54 24.76 49.26
N ARG A 470 76.45 24.34 48.60
CA ARG A 470 75.38 23.54 49.21
C ARG A 470 75.26 22.17 48.54
N PRO A 471 75.00 21.09 49.29
CA PRO A 471 74.72 19.79 48.71
C PRO A 471 73.36 19.77 48.01
N PHE A 472 73.34 19.37 46.73
CA PHE A 472 72.15 19.35 45.86
C PHE A 472 71.64 17.92 45.58
N ILE A 473 71.69 17.08 46.63
CA ILE A 473 71.37 15.64 46.53
C ILE A 473 69.88 15.41 46.27
N LYS A 474 68.99 16.22 46.87
CA LYS A 474 67.54 16.02 46.75
C LYS A 474 67.07 16.35 45.35
N GLU A 475 67.70 17.35 44.77
CA GLU A 475 67.47 17.91 43.46
C GLU A 475 67.94 16.91 42.38
N LEU A 476 69.09 16.24 42.57
CA LEU A 476 69.50 15.10 41.74
C LEU A 476 68.61 13.85 41.92
N VAL A 477 68.11 13.57 43.13
CA VAL A 477 67.18 12.45 43.35
C VAL A 477 65.86 12.70 42.65
N ALA A 478 65.28 13.90 42.78
CA ALA A 478 64.08 14.30 42.04
C ALA A 478 64.29 14.23 40.52
N LEU A 479 65.42 14.72 40.02
CA LEU A 479 65.78 14.62 38.59
C LEU A 479 65.85 13.17 38.12
N ARG A 480 66.35 12.24 38.96
CA ARG A 480 66.40 10.80 38.66
C ARG A 480 65.03 10.11 38.76
N GLU A 481 64.16 10.55 39.67
CA GLU A 481 62.80 10.03 39.81
C GLU A 481 61.92 10.46 38.63
N ILE A 482 62.09 11.69 38.13
CA ILE A 482 61.41 12.21 36.94
C ILE A 482 61.92 11.53 35.66
N ALA A 483 63.23 11.29 35.55
CA ALA A 483 63.89 10.71 34.39
C ALA A 483 64.17 9.19 34.52
N ALA A 484 63.33 8.45 35.26
CA ALA A 484 63.61 7.06 35.64
C ALA A 484 63.86 6.13 34.45
N ASP A 485 63.10 6.30 33.36
CA ASP A 485 63.15 5.48 32.14
C ASP A 485 64.20 5.96 31.11
N ASP A 486 64.84 7.10 31.34
CA ASP A 486 65.79 7.70 30.39
C ASP A 486 67.24 7.20 30.62
N PRO A 487 67.85 6.47 29.67
CA PRO A 487 69.21 5.96 29.82
C PRO A 487 70.29 7.04 29.68
N VAL A 488 70.03 8.14 28.96
CA VAL A 488 70.97 9.25 28.75
C VAL A 488 71.05 10.09 30.02
N VAL A 489 69.91 10.43 30.62
CA VAL A 489 69.86 11.20 31.87
C VAL A 489 70.40 10.38 33.05
N ASN A 490 70.07 9.08 33.15
CA ASN A 490 70.70 8.22 34.15
C ASN A 490 72.23 8.12 33.98
N ALA A 491 72.74 8.07 32.74
CA ALA A 491 74.18 8.07 32.47
C ALA A 491 74.85 9.42 32.82
N ALA A 492 74.19 10.55 32.54
CA ALA A 492 74.67 11.88 32.90
C ALA A 492 74.71 12.07 34.43
N ILE A 493 73.70 11.63 35.17
CA ILE A 493 73.71 11.66 36.64
C ILE A 493 74.82 10.75 37.20
N ALA A 494 75.08 9.60 36.57
CA ALA A 494 76.14 8.67 36.98
C ALA A 494 77.56 9.18 36.69
N SER A 495 77.75 10.15 35.80
CA SER A 495 79.08 10.75 35.54
C SER A 495 79.50 11.78 36.59
N VAL A 496 78.54 12.32 37.36
CA VAL A 496 78.81 13.36 38.37
C VAL A 496 79.57 12.80 39.57
N ASN A 497 80.71 13.43 39.89
CA ASN A 497 81.57 13.05 41.00
C ASN A 497 80.83 13.06 42.36
N PRO A 498 80.86 11.98 43.17
CA PRO A 498 80.17 11.93 44.46
C PRO A 498 80.54 13.04 45.44
N THR A 499 81.74 13.62 45.34
CA THR A 499 82.12 14.75 46.21
C THR A 499 81.46 16.07 45.83
N ALA A 500 81.00 16.23 44.58
CA ALA A 500 80.34 17.45 44.10
C ALA A 500 78.94 17.62 44.70
N TYR A 501 78.06 16.60 44.59
CA TYR A 501 76.71 16.71 45.17
C TYR A 501 76.67 16.58 46.70
N GLN A 502 77.67 15.94 47.33
CA GLN A 502 77.73 15.81 48.80
C GLN A 502 78.30 17.03 49.53
N ARG A 503 79.17 17.83 48.90
CA ARG A 503 79.74 19.05 49.50
C ARG A 503 79.25 20.34 48.86
N GLY A 504 78.56 20.25 47.73
CA GLY A 504 78.34 21.36 46.83
C GLY A 504 79.54 21.65 45.94
N VAL A 505 79.29 22.45 44.92
CA VAL A 505 80.27 22.95 43.95
C VAL A 505 80.62 24.40 44.30
N PRO A 506 81.88 24.84 44.17
CA PRO A 506 82.23 26.25 44.37
C PRO A 506 81.68 27.13 43.26
N THR A 507 81.16 28.30 43.61
CA THR A 507 80.70 29.31 42.64
C THR A 507 81.87 29.89 41.84
N SER A 508 81.58 30.49 40.68
CA SER A 508 82.58 31.24 39.88
C SER A 508 83.34 32.27 40.72
N SER A 509 82.64 33.04 41.57
CA SER A 509 83.25 34.00 42.50
C SER A 509 84.21 33.34 43.51
N GLN A 510 83.86 32.18 44.08
CA GLN A 510 84.74 31.43 44.98
C GLN A 510 85.95 30.84 44.23
N LEU A 511 85.76 30.37 42.99
CA LEU A 511 86.86 29.88 42.14
C LEU A 511 87.84 31.00 41.80
N ILE A 512 87.37 32.21 41.51
CA ILE A 512 88.19 33.41 41.28
C ILE A 512 88.94 33.79 42.56
N ASP A 513 88.27 33.84 43.72
CA ASP A 513 88.93 34.20 44.98
C ASP A 513 89.85 33.12 45.54
N ARG A 514 89.68 31.86 45.15
CA ARG A 514 90.68 30.80 45.38
C ARG A 514 91.82 30.90 44.37
N PHE A 515 91.53 31.15 43.10
CA PHE A 515 92.54 31.36 42.06
C PHE A 515 93.49 32.50 42.42
N ARG A 516 92.97 33.66 42.86
CA ARG A 516 93.78 34.80 43.32
C ARG A 516 94.81 34.43 44.41
N ARG A 517 94.48 33.47 45.28
CA ARG A 517 95.41 32.92 46.29
C ARG A 517 96.39 31.94 45.67
N VAL A 518 95.91 30.97 44.87
CA VAL A 518 96.75 29.98 44.18
C VAL A 518 97.75 30.64 43.24
N ALA A 519 97.34 31.61 42.42
CA ALA A 519 98.20 32.38 41.52
C ALA A 519 99.33 33.13 42.25
N ASN A 520 99.10 33.60 43.47
CA ASN A 520 100.15 34.24 44.28
C ASN A 520 101.17 33.24 44.83
N GLU A 521 100.78 32.00 45.13
CA GLU A 521 101.72 30.94 45.53
C GLU A 521 102.42 30.30 44.32
N VAL A 522 101.71 30.12 43.20
CA VAL A 522 102.25 29.65 41.92
C VAL A 522 103.32 30.60 41.38
N ARG A 523 103.09 31.92 41.44
CA ARG A 523 104.08 32.95 41.04
C ARG A 523 105.36 32.94 41.90
N LYS A 524 105.28 32.49 43.17
CA LYS A 524 106.49 32.21 43.97
C LYS A 524 107.14 30.91 43.49
N ALA A 525 106.35 29.85 43.33
CA ALA A 525 106.84 28.53 42.98
C ALA A 525 107.56 28.48 41.63
N SER A 526 107.11 29.24 40.64
CA SER A 526 107.74 29.36 39.31
C SER A 526 109.09 30.09 39.30
N LEU A 527 109.59 30.52 40.45
CA LEU A 527 110.91 31.13 40.63
C LEU A 527 111.92 30.17 41.30
N LEU A 528 111.52 28.92 41.52
CA LEU A 528 112.43 27.82 41.86
C LEU A 528 112.81 27.05 40.57
N PRO A 529 114.07 26.64 40.39
CA PRO A 529 114.39 25.57 39.45
C PRO A 529 113.84 24.23 39.96
N ASP A 530 113.53 23.30 39.05
CA ASP A 530 112.67 22.15 39.35
C ASP A 530 113.21 21.16 40.41
N GLU A 531 114.54 21.14 40.61
CA GLU A 531 115.27 20.23 41.52
C GLU A 531 115.76 20.93 42.82
N ALA A 532 115.09 22.01 43.26
CA ALA A 532 115.64 22.92 44.27
C ALA A 532 115.15 22.66 45.70
N GLY A 533 116.00 22.03 46.54
CA GLY A 533 115.72 21.76 47.96
C GLY A 533 115.63 23.01 48.87
N VAL A 534 115.04 22.79 50.07
CA VAL A 534 114.46 23.74 51.06
C VAL A 534 114.94 25.20 51.07
N ALA A 535 116.24 25.48 50.89
CA ALA A 535 116.79 26.85 50.85
C ALA A 535 116.25 27.70 49.69
N SER A 536 115.83 27.06 48.59
CA SER A 536 115.26 27.66 47.38
C SER A 536 113.97 28.45 47.60
N HIS A 537 113.13 28.02 48.54
CA HIS A 537 111.85 28.68 48.82
C HIS A 537 112.04 30.08 49.43
N ALA A 538 113.18 30.34 50.08
CA ALA A 538 113.47 31.65 50.68
C ALA A 538 113.85 32.72 49.64
N SER A 539 114.63 32.36 48.60
CA SER A 539 114.97 33.28 47.51
C SER A 539 113.79 33.56 46.58
N SER A 540 112.96 32.54 46.33
CA SER A 540 111.68 32.65 45.60
C SER A 540 110.77 33.74 46.17
N TRP A 541 110.61 33.82 47.50
CA TRP A 541 109.77 34.84 48.14
C TRP A 541 110.22 36.27 47.80
N VAL A 542 111.53 36.54 47.86
CA VAL A 542 112.11 37.86 47.53
C VAL A 542 111.93 38.19 46.06
N LEU A 543 112.25 37.26 45.17
CA LEU A 543 112.13 37.44 43.71
C LEU A 543 110.66 37.68 43.28
N SER A 544 109.71 37.02 43.93
CA SER A 544 108.27 37.14 43.61
C SER A 544 107.68 38.54 43.78
N HIS A 545 108.35 39.40 44.56
CA HIS A 545 107.92 40.78 44.80
C HIS A 545 108.48 41.79 43.78
N VAL A 546 109.44 41.37 42.95
CA VAL A 546 110.15 42.23 41.98
C VAL A 546 109.67 42.00 40.53
N MET A 547 108.97 40.90 40.27
CA MET A 547 108.45 40.58 38.94
C MET A 547 107.24 41.45 38.55
N PHE A 548 107.28 42.04 37.35
CA PHE A 548 106.15 42.78 36.79
C PHE A 548 105.02 41.82 36.38
N LYS A 549 103.79 42.15 36.78
CA LYS A 549 102.60 41.45 36.32
C LYS A 549 102.32 41.82 34.87
N LYS A 550 102.15 40.81 33.99
CA LYS A 550 101.49 41.01 32.70
C LYS A 550 100.00 41.28 32.94
N GLN A 551 99.24 41.74 31.95
CA GLN A 551 97.79 41.92 32.10
C GLN A 551 97.06 41.73 30.76
N GLY A 552 95.89 41.07 30.81
CA GLY A 552 95.14 40.60 29.63
C GLY A 552 95.67 39.27 29.07
N LEU A 553 95.18 38.91 27.87
CA LEU A 553 95.71 37.82 27.05
C LEU A 553 97.14 38.16 26.62
N ALA A 554 98.10 37.71 27.42
CA ALA A 554 99.51 37.80 27.10
C ALA A 554 99.94 36.55 26.29
N ASP A 555 100.59 36.78 25.15
CA ASP A 555 101.22 35.72 24.38
C ASP A 555 102.41 35.10 25.12
N GLY A 556 102.62 33.80 24.87
CA GLY A 556 103.71 33.00 25.42
C GLY A 556 103.31 32.04 26.54
N ASP A 557 104.18 31.05 26.74
CA ASP A 557 104.01 29.93 27.67
C ASP A 557 104.63 30.19 29.06
N ASP A 558 105.06 31.42 29.34
CA ASP A 558 105.52 31.80 30.68
C ASP A 558 104.39 31.58 31.71
N VAL A 559 104.75 31.17 32.94
CA VAL A 559 103.79 31.02 34.04
C VAL A 559 102.98 32.31 34.28
N GLU A 560 103.58 33.50 34.11
CA GLU A 560 102.84 34.76 34.27
C GLU A 560 101.81 34.97 33.15
N SER A 561 102.09 34.63 31.88
CA SER A 561 101.09 34.74 30.80
C SER A 561 100.01 33.68 30.92
N ILE A 562 100.34 32.46 31.36
CA ILE A 562 99.34 31.43 31.70
C ILE A 562 98.43 31.94 32.84
N LEU A 563 98.99 32.51 33.91
CA LEU A 563 98.20 33.05 35.03
C LEU A 563 97.31 34.24 34.61
N THR A 564 97.78 35.16 33.75
CA THR A 564 96.95 36.31 33.35
C THR A 564 95.88 35.93 32.34
N ARG A 565 96.19 35.01 31.41
CA ARG A 565 95.23 34.43 30.46
C ARG A 565 94.14 33.63 31.19
N THR A 566 94.55 32.83 32.19
CA THR A 566 93.61 32.19 33.13
C THR A 566 92.75 33.21 33.86
N GLN A 567 93.34 34.30 34.39
CA GLN A 567 92.56 35.32 35.10
C GLN A 567 91.50 35.94 34.18
N THR A 568 91.86 36.26 32.93
CA THR A 568 90.91 36.80 31.94
C THR A 568 89.77 35.82 31.67
N TYR A 569 90.06 34.54 31.39
CA TYR A 569 89.00 33.54 31.17
C TYR A 569 88.10 33.35 32.39
N LEU A 570 88.64 33.41 33.62
CA LEU A 570 87.82 33.35 34.84
C LEU A 570 86.95 34.60 35.05
N GLU A 571 87.42 35.78 34.62
CA GLU A 571 86.67 37.04 34.67
C GLU A 571 85.61 37.13 33.54
N GLU A 572 85.85 36.46 32.40
CA GLU A 572 84.88 36.24 31.32
C GLU A 572 83.87 35.11 31.61
N GLY A 573 84.18 34.22 32.56
CA GLY A 573 83.34 33.11 33.01
C GLY A 573 83.62 31.76 32.34
N ASP A 574 84.60 31.67 31.44
CA ASP A 574 85.02 30.42 30.79
C ASP A 574 85.94 29.60 31.72
N LEU A 575 85.31 28.69 32.46
CA LEU A 575 86.01 27.76 33.37
C LEU A 575 86.79 26.67 32.63
N ASP A 576 86.46 26.33 31.38
CA ASP A 576 87.12 25.26 30.63
C ASP A 576 88.45 25.77 30.04
N SER A 577 88.43 26.93 29.37
CA SER A 577 89.65 27.60 28.92
C SER A 577 90.58 27.91 30.10
N ALA A 578 90.05 28.42 31.22
CA ALA A 578 90.83 28.63 32.44
C ALA A 578 91.46 27.33 33.02
N ALA A 579 90.74 26.20 32.96
CA ALA A 579 91.28 24.90 33.40
C ALA A 579 92.37 24.36 32.47
N ARG A 580 92.25 24.58 31.16
CA ARG A 580 93.23 24.15 30.14
C ARG A 580 94.55 24.88 30.33
N GLU A 581 94.50 26.21 30.44
CA GLU A 581 95.68 27.06 30.70
C GLU A 581 96.43 26.61 31.97
N MET A 582 95.73 26.48 33.08
CA MET A 582 96.32 26.04 34.36
C MET A 582 96.84 24.59 34.35
N THR A 583 96.42 23.77 33.39
CA THR A 583 96.97 22.42 33.17
C THR A 583 98.29 22.46 32.39
N GLY A 584 98.57 23.54 31.65
CA GLY A 584 99.84 23.82 30.98
C GLY A 584 100.98 24.25 31.93
N LEU A 585 100.69 24.59 33.18
CA LEU A 585 101.71 24.83 34.20
C LEU A 585 102.48 23.54 34.52
N ASP A 586 103.81 23.59 34.60
CA ASP A 586 104.66 22.45 34.97
C ASP A 586 105.38 22.63 36.33
N GLY A 587 106.22 21.65 36.71
CA GLY A 587 106.99 21.67 37.95
C GLY A 587 106.13 21.87 39.22
N TRP A 588 106.66 22.63 40.18
CA TRP A 588 105.95 22.94 41.43
C TRP A 588 104.65 23.73 41.22
N ALA A 589 104.57 24.57 40.17
CA ALA A 589 103.35 25.30 39.82
C ALA A 589 102.17 24.35 39.56
N LYS A 590 102.41 23.25 38.83
CA LYS A 590 101.44 22.17 38.58
C LYS A 590 100.95 21.48 39.86
N THR A 591 101.83 21.35 40.86
CA THR A 591 101.47 20.70 42.14
C THR A 591 100.57 21.59 42.99
N LEU A 592 100.79 22.92 42.98
CA LEU A 592 100.01 23.89 43.73
C LEU A 592 98.68 24.24 43.06
N SER A 593 98.61 24.21 41.72
CA SER A 593 97.36 24.39 40.98
C SER A 593 96.42 23.18 41.09
N LYS A 594 96.95 21.99 41.38
CA LYS A 594 96.25 20.69 41.35
C LYS A 594 94.92 20.67 42.11
N ASP A 595 94.87 21.21 43.33
CA ASP A 595 93.66 21.19 44.15
C ASP A 595 92.58 22.12 43.60
N TRP A 596 92.97 23.27 43.03
CA TRP A 596 92.06 24.20 42.39
C TRP A 596 91.56 23.65 41.04
N LEU A 597 92.44 23.05 40.23
CA LEU A 597 92.06 22.30 39.03
C LEU A 597 91.10 21.14 39.36
N GLY A 598 91.30 20.46 40.49
CA GLY A 598 90.42 19.42 41.01
C GLY A 598 89.07 19.92 41.52
N GLU A 599 88.92 21.22 41.76
CA GLU A 599 87.64 21.87 42.07
C GLU A 599 86.96 22.39 40.80
N VAL A 600 87.68 23.09 39.91
CA VAL A 600 87.16 23.54 38.61
C VAL A 600 86.64 22.36 37.78
N ARG A 601 87.38 21.24 37.74
CA ARG A 601 86.93 20.03 37.01
C ARG A 601 85.58 19.51 37.50
N LYS A 602 85.29 19.55 38.81
CA LYS A 602 83.99 19.12 39.35
C LYS A 602 82.85 20.06 38.98
N VAL A 603 83.16 21.34 38.81
CA VAL A 603 82.20 22.35 38.31
C VAL A 603 81.86 22.01 36.86
N LEU A 604 82.87 21.75 36.03
CA LEU A 604 82.70 21.37 34.63
C LEU A 604 81.99 20.01 34.47
N GLU A 605 82.33 18.99 35.28
CA GLU A 605 81.64 17.68 35.33
C GLU A 605 80.13 17.86 35.60
N VAL A 606 79.75 18.75 36.54
CA VAL A 606 78.34 19.03 36.86
C VAL A 606 77.66 19.86 35.78
N GLN A 607 78.32 20.90 35.23
CA GLN A 607 77.78 21.71 34.14
C GLN A 607 77.54 20.88 32.89
N GLN A 608 78.51 20.07 32.47
CA GLN A 608 78.40 19.18 31.32
C GLN A 608 77.28 18.14 31.51
N ALA A 609 77.12 17.57 32.70
CA ALA A 609 76.02 16.66 32.98
C ALA A 609 74.66 17.38 32.87
N LEU A 610 74.52 18.59 33.42
CA LEU A 610 73.28 19.36 33.34
C LEU A 610 72.95 19.81 31.92
N ASP A 611 73.93 20.20 31.10
CA ASP A 611 73.71 20.59 29.71
C ASP A 611 73.34 19.39 28.82
N VAL A 612 73.89 18.19 29.08
CA VAL A 612 73.45 16.94 28.43
C VAL A 612 71.98 16.63 28.77
N ILE A 613 71.60 16.76 30.05
CA ILE A 613 70.21 16.53 30.49
C ILE A 613 69.27 17.60 29.91
N ALA A 614 69.69 18.88 29.88
CA ALA A 614 68.92 19.98 29.29
C ALA A 614 68.76 19.88 27.77
N THR A 615 69.69 19.23 27.07
CA THR A 615 69.61 19.02 25.61
C THR A 615 68.77 17.80 25.25
N GLU A 616 68.84 16.71 26.02
CA GLU A 616 67.90 15.58 25.87
C GLU A 616 66.46 16.00 26.21
N ALA A 617 66.24 16.83 27.24
CA ALA A 617 64.92 17.43 27.55
C ALA A 617 64.32 18.20 26.35
N ARG A 618 65.15 18.97 25.63
CA ARG A 618 64.75 19.68 24.41
C ARG A 618 64.53 18.74 23.23
N LEU A 619 65.29 17.65 23.15
CA LEU A 619 65.12 16.62 22.12
C LEU A 619 63.79 15.88 22.34
N GLN A 620 63.43 15.58 23.59
CA GLN A 620 62.17 14.93 23.97
C GLN A 620 60.96 15.82 23.70
N SER A 621 60.99 17.12 24.03
CA SER A 621 59.88 18.03 23.67
C SER A 621 59.68 18.21 22.16
N LEU A 622 60.72 17.98 21.35
CA LEU A 622 60.65 17.99 19.88
C LEU A 622 60.32 16.62 19.25
N ARG A 623 60.08 15.58 20.06
CA ARG A 623 59.84 14.19 19.62
C ARG A 623 58.37 13.76 19.66
N VAL A 624 57.46 14.67 19.99
CA VAL A 624 56.03 14.38 20.28
C VAL A 624 55.10 14.79 19.11
N ASP A 625 55.67 15.02 17.91
CA ASP A 625 54.97 15.17 16.61
C ASP A 625 54.82 13.82 15.89
#